data_AF-A0A8H9YQH4-F1
#
_entry.id   AF-A0A8H9YQH4-F1
#
_cell.length_a   1.000
_cell.length_b   1.000
_cell.length_c   1.000
_cell.angle_alpha   90.00
_cell.angle_beta   90.00
_cell.angle_gamma   90.00
#
_symmetry.space_group_name_H-M   'P 1'
#
loop_
_entity.id
_entity.type
_entity.pdbx_description
1 polymer ?
#
loop_
_entity_poly.entity_id
_entity_poly.type
_entity_poly.pdbx_seq_one_letter_code
_entity_poly.pdbx_strand_id
1 'polypeptide(L)'
;MSEVIEAPESEVGEVLPQEQFLGWAVHYWFNPDGTPHGIKNWVGITSMDVITDGVVFLPADQGPPGDPVYPPPTEADILASQSAVLAGLKQESNAQKTALTERISELQDAIDAKEDPDREEVWATPGEEAELPTRKSQLKKWKDYGILLGRVTGQSGWPQEAAWPDKPSGGMDVSSSVSESA
;
A
#
# COMPACT_ATOMS: atom_id res chain seq x y z
N MET A 1 -10.40 13.11 65.68
CA MET A 1 -11.34 12.54 64.71
C MET A 1 -10.77 12.83 63.35
N SER A 2 -10.21 11.81 62.71
CA SER A 2 -9.62 11.89 61.37
C SER A 2 -10.67 11.40 60.39
N GLU A 3 -11.04 12.19 59.40
CA GLU A 3 -11.95 11.78 58.34
C GLU A 3 -11.25 11.92 57.00
N VAL A 4 -11.04 10.76 56.36
CA VAL A 4 -10.58 10.55 55.00
C VAL A 4 -11.80 10.75 54.10
N ILE A 5 -11.69 11.57 53.06
CA ILE A 5 -12.68 11.58 51.97
C ILE A 5 -11.92 11.55 50.64
N GLU A 6 -12.11 10.43 49.97
CA GLU A 6 -11.64 10.03 48.64
C GLU A 6 -12.09 10.98 47.51
N ALA A 7 -11.26 11.09 46.48
CA ALA A 7 -11.56 11.82 45.26
C ALA A 7 -12.54 11.05 44.35
N PRO A 8 -13.48 11.71 43.65
CA PRO A 8 -14.17 11.09 42.53
C PRO A 8 -13.41 11.28 41.21
N GLU A 9 -13.51 10.23 40.42
CA GLU A 9 -12.74 9.89 39.24
C GLU A 9 -13.08 10.73 38.00
N SER A 10 -12.10 10.82 37.11
CA SER A 10 -12.20 11.40 35.77
C SER A 10 -13.22 10.64 34.91
N GLU A 11 -14.33 11.28 34.55
CA GLU A 11 -15.22 10.79 33.49
C GLU A 11 -14.51 10.89 32.13
N VAL A 12 -14.00 9.74 31.71
CA VAL A 12 -13.53 9.44 30.37
C VAL A 12 -14.73 9.57 29.42
N GLY A 13 -14.66 10.53 28.49
CA GLY A 13 -15.57 10.60 27.36
C GLY A 13 -15.50 9.29 26.59
N GLU A 14 -16.65 8.63 26.50
CA GLU A 14 -16.88 7.33 25.86
C GLU A 14 -16.47 7.39 24.38
N VAL A 15 -15.22 6.98 24.12
CA VAL A 15 -14.76 6.59 22.78
C VAL A 15 -15.47 5.28 22.48
N LEU A 16 -16.40 5.31 21.53
CA LEU A 16 -17.01 4.11 20.97
C LEU A 16 -15.89 3.11 20.63
N PRO A 17 -16.00 1.83 21.05
CA PRO A 17 -14.93 0.87 20.81
C PRO A 17 -14.73 0.76 19.31
N GLN A 18 -13.51 1.08 18.85
CA GLN A 18 -13.02 0.52 17.60
C GLN A 18 -13.31 -0.98 17.69
N GLU A 19 -14.12 -1.50 16.77
CA GLU A 19 -14.23 -2.94 16.62
C GLU A 19 -12.81 -3.45 16.36
N GLN A 20 -12.19 -3.95 17.43
CA GLN A 20 -10.95 -4.67 17.38
C GLN A 20 -11.27 -5.93 16.60
N PHE A 21 -11.01 -5.91 15.30
CA PHE A 21 -10.83 -7.16 14.58
C PHE A 21 -9.60 -7.82 15.18
N LEU A 22 -9.82 -8.66 16.20
CA LEU A 22 -8.88 -9.65 16.69
C LEU A 22 -8.80 -10.77 15.65
N GLY A 23 -8.39 -10.40 14.43
CA GLY A 23 -8.07 -11.35 13.38
C GLY A 23 -6.76 -12.02 13.71
N TRP A 24 -6.73 -13.34 13.58
CA TRP A 24 -5.48 -14.07 13.44
C TRP A 24 -5.12 -14.11 11.95
N ALA A 25 -3.85 -13.90 11.64
CA ALA A 25 -3.35 -14.02 10.28
C ALA A 25 -2.29 -15.12 10.24
N VAL A 26 -2.40 -15.98 9.22
CA VAL A 26 -1.39 -17.01 8.96
C VAL A 26 -0.58 -16.57 7.76
N HIS A 27 0.69 -16.28 7.99
CA HIS A 27 1.62 -16.01 6.91
C HIS A 27 2.20 -17.33 6.41
N TYR A 28 1.94 -17.65 5.14
CA TYR A 28 2.57 -18.76 4.42
C TYR A 28 3.73 -18.23 3.59
N TRP A 29 4.90 -18.81 3.80
CA TRP A 29 6.01 -18.72 2.85
C TRP A 29 6.10 -20.03 2.08
N PHE A 30 6.38 -19.95 0.78
CA PHE A 30 6.41 -21.12 -0.09
C PHE A 30 7.83 -21.39 -0.56
N ASN A 31 8.16 -22.67 -0.70
CA ASN A 31 9.35 -23.15 -1.37
C ASN A 31 9.22 -22.98 -2.89
N PRO A 32 10.32 -23.07 -3.65
CA PRO A 32 10.33 -23.10 -5.12
C PRO A 32 9.60 -24.29 -5.76
N ASP A 33 9.03 -25.19 -4.96
CA ASP A 33 8.21 -26.32 -5.41
C ASP A 33 6.73 -26.14 -5.02
N GLY A 34 6.35 -24.96 -4.51
CA GLY A 34 5.00 -24.63 -4.07
C GLY A 34 4.60 -25.21 -2.71
N THR A 35 5.50 -25.92 -2.01
CA THR A 35 5.21 -26.42 -0.66
C THR A 35 5.38 -25.32 0.40
N PRO A 36 4.52 -25.24 1.43
CA PRO A 36 4.69 -24.26 2.50
C PRO A 36 5.97 -24.56 3.30
N HIS A 37 6.91 -23.62 3.33
CA HIS A 37 8.17 -23.69 4.09
C HIS A 37 7.95 -23.50 5.61
N GLY A 38 6.75 -23.11 6.04
CA GLY A 38 6.34 -22.95 7.44
C GLY A 38 5.19 -21.95 7.64
N ILE A 39 4.81 -21.76 8.91
CA ILE A 39 3.62 -21.02 9.34
C ILE A 39 4.09 -19.99 10.37
N LYS A 40 3.82 -18.70 10.14
CA LYS A 40 3.92 -17.66 11.18
C LYS A 40 2.52 -17.20 11.57
N ASN A 41 2.12 -17.56 12.79
CA ASN A 41 0.89 -17.06 13.40
C ASN A 41 1.14 -15.65 13.93
N TRP A 42 0.39 -14.67 13.43
CA TRP A 42 0.36 -13.33 13.99
C TRP A 42 -0.97 -13.12 14.71
N VAL A 43 -0.90 -12.73 15.98
CA VAL A 43 -2.04 -12.34 16.81
C VAL A 43 -2.02 -10.82 16.94
N GLY A 44 -3.13 -10.15 16.59
CA GLY A 44 -3.36 -8.74 16.92
C GLY A 44 -2.74 -7.72 15.95
N ILE A 45 -3.01 -7.84 14.65
CA ILE A 45 -2.63 -6.81 13.68
C ILE A 45 -3.71 -5.72 13.67
N THR A 46 -3.38 -4.51 14.14
CA THR A 46 -4.25 -3.31 14.03
C THR A 46 -3.92 -2.44 12.81
N SER A 47 -2.77 -2.65 12.16
CA SER A 47 -2.46 -2.17 10.81
C SER A 47 -1.23 -2.91 10.28
N MET A 48 -1.24 -3.30 9.00
CA MET A 48 -0.01 -3.71 8.31
C MET A 48 -0.11 -3.34 6.83
N ASP A 49 0.95 -2.71 6.32
CA ASP A 49 1.15 -2.41 4.91
C ASP A 49 1.10 -3.70 4.08
N VAL A 50 0.02 -3.87 3.33
CA VAL A 50 -0.37 -5.10 2.59
C VAL A 50 0.51 -5.36 1.35
N ILE A 51 1.51 -4.52 1.07
CA ILE A 51 1.91 -4.27 -0.32
C ILE A 51 3.06 -5.18 -0.83
N THR A 52 3.82 -5.87 0.02
CA THR A 52 5.10 -6.45 -0.43
C THR A 52 5.27 -7.96 -0.37
N ASP A 53 4.48 -8.71 0.41
CA ASP A 53 4.89 -10.07 0.80
C ASP A 53 3.84 -11.20 0.65
N GLY A 54 2.89 -11.09 -0.28
CA GLY A 54 2.04 -12.25 -0.65
C GLY A 54 1.25 -12.85 0.52
N VAL A 55 0.66 -12.00 1.36
CA VAL A 55 -0.07 -12.43 2.56
C VAL A 55 -1.44 -13.00 2.17
N VAL A 56 -1.75 -14.22 2.63
CA VAL A 56 -3.09 -14.81 2.57
C VAL A 56 -3.76 -14.60 3.93
N PHE A 57 -4.85 -13.83 3.97
CA PHE A 57 -5.68 -13.71 5.17
C PHE A 57 -6.72 -14.83 5.18
N LEU A 58 -6.73 -15.64 6.24
CA LEU A 58 -7.80 -16.60 6.48
C LEU A 58 -8.81 -15.99 7.49
N PRO A 59 -10.13 -16.20 7.31
CA PRO A 59 -11.16 -15.62 8.17
C PRO A 59 -11.10 -16.21 9.59
N ALA A 60 -11.36 -15.36 10.59
CA ALA A 60 -11.07 -15.57 12.01
C ALA A 60 -11.79 -16.74 12.74
N ASP A 61 -12.47 -17.63 12.04
CA ASP A 61 -13.30 -18.69 12.63
C ASP A 61 -12.54 -20.01 12.95
N GLN A 62 -11.20 -19.94 13.12
CA GLN A 62 -10.35 -21.11 13.36
C GLN A 62 -9.19 -20.76 14.32
N GLY A 63 -9.44 -20.82 15.64
CA GLY A 63 -8.50 -21.36 16.66
C GLY A 63 -7.95 -20.39 17.74
N PRO A 64 -7.49 -20.86 18.94
CA PRO A 64 -7.25 -22.25 19.41
C PRO A 64 -8.05 -22.62 20.71
N PRO A 65 -8.13 -23.88 21.24
CA PRO A 65 -7.26 -25.06 21.06
C PRO A 65 -7.92 -26.35 20.55
N GLY A 66 -7.04 -27.18 19.99
CA GLY A 66 -7.27 -28.47 19.36
C GLY A 66 -6.58 -28.45 17.99
N ASP A 67 -5.24 -28.34 17.97
CA ASP A 67 -4.38 -28.05 16.80
C ASP A 67 -5.07 -28.31 15.46
N PRO A 68 -5.77 -27.31 14.89
CA PRO A 68 -6.28 -27.48 13.55
C PRO A 68 -5.05 -27.54 12.66
N VAL A 69 -4.80 -28.72 12.09
CA VAL A 69 -3.94 -28.85 10.92
C VAL A 69 -4.64 -28.01 9.86
N TYR A 70 -4.25 -26.74 9.75
CA TYR A 70 -4.78 -25.86 8.73
C TYR A 70 -4.50 -26.54 7.39
N PRO A 71 -5.52 -26.79 6.55
CA PRO A 71 -5.27 -27.31 5.23
C PRO A 71 -4.35 -26.32 4.51
N PRO A 72 -3.36 -26.80 3.76
CA PRO A 72 -2.54 -25.91 2.95
C PRO A 72 -3.46 -25.06 2.05
N PRO A 73 -3.11 -23.79 1.82
CA PRO A 73 -3.93 -22.91 0.99
C PRO A 73 -4.18 -23.54 -0.38
N THR A 74 -5.41 -23.43 -0.86
CA THR A 74 -5.79 -24.00 -2.15
C THR A 74 -5.19 -23.16 -3.28
N GLU A 75 -5.11 -23.72 -4.49
CA GLU A 75 -4.69 -22.94 -5.67
C GLU A 75 -5.59 -21.71 -5.89
N ALA A 76 -6.87 -21.80 -5.54
CA ALA A 76 -7.81 -20.69 -5.62
C ALA A 76 -7.47 -19.58 -4.61
N ASP A 77 -7.05 -19.93 -3.38
CA ASP A 77 -6.64 -18.97 -2.36
C ASP A 77 -5.36 -18.24 -2.76
N ILE A 78 -4.38 -18.99 -3.31
CA ILE A 78 -3.12 -18.43 -3.82
C ILE A 78 -3.41 -17.48 -4.99
N LEU A 79 -4.25 -17.90 -5.94
CA LEU A 79 -4.64 -17.06 -7.06
C LEU A 79 -5.33 -15.77 -6.60
N ALA A 80 -6.26 -15.87 -5.65
CA ALA A 80 -6.99 -14.72 -5.11
C ALA A 80 -6.05 -13.73 -4.41
N SER A 81 -5.16 -14.21 -3.54
CA SER A 81 -4.18 -13.37 -2.84
C SER A 81 -3.23 -12.68 -3.83
N GLN A 82 -2.62 -13.43 -4.74
CA GLN A 82 -1.67 -12.87 -5.70
C GLN A 82 -2.35 -11.90 -6.69
N SER A 83 -3.61 -12.15 -7.06
CA SER A 83 -4.40 -11.22 -7.87
C SER A 83 -4.71 -9.92 -7.13
N ALA A 84 -4.96 -9.99 -5.82
CA ALA A 84 -5.15 -8.80 -4.99
C ALA A 84 -3.86 -7.96 -4.88
N VAL A 85 -2.70 -8.61 -4.70
CA VAL A 85 -1.39 -7.93 -4.73
C VAL A 85 -1.19 -7.24 -6.07
N LEU A 86 -1.41 -7.93 -7.19
CA LEU A 86 -1.28 -7.34 -8.53
C LEU A 86 -2.22 -6.14 -8.72
N ALA A 87 -3.46 -6.22 -8.24
CA ALA A 87 -4.42 -5.13 -8.31
C ALA A 87 -3.95 -3.90 -7.52
N GLY A 88 -3.46 -4.09 -6.28
CA GLY A 88 -2.91 -3.02 -5.45
C GLY A 88 -1.69 -2.34 -6.09
N LEU A 89 -0.74 -3.12 -6.60
CA LEU A 89 0.45 -2.58 -7.27
C LEU A 89 0.09 -1.82 -8.56
N LYS A 90 -0.91 -2.28 -9.32
CA LYS A 90 -1.43 -1.56 -10.49
C LYS A 90 -2.13 -0.27 -10.11
N GLN A 91 -2.92 -0.28 -9.04
CA GLN A 91 -3.57 0.93 -8.52
C GLN A 91 -2.53 1.97 -8.11
N GLU A 92 -1.50 1.58 -7.35
CA GLU A 92 -0.42 2.47 -6.95
C GLU A 92 0.35 3.02 -8.16
N SER A 93 0.73 2.16 -9.11
CA SER A 93 1.39 2.60 -10.34
C SER A 93 0.55 3.63 -11.10
N ASN A 94 -0.76 3.45 -11.16
CA ASN A 94 -1.67 4.39 -11.81
C ASN A 94 -1.74 5.73 -11.04
N ALA A 95 -1.89 5.70 -9.72
CA ALA A 95 -1.90 6.91 -8.89
C ALA A 95 -0.61 7.73 -9.09
N GLN A 96 0.55 7.06 -9.07
CA GLN A 96 1.86 7.70 -9.31
C GLN A 96 1.96 8.32 -10.70
N LYS A 97 1.52 7.61 -11.74
CA LYS A 97 1.52 8.14 -13.12
C LYS A 97 0.62 9.37 -13.25
N THR A 98 -0.56 9.36 -12.63
CA THR A 98 -1.48 10.51 -12.63
C THR A 98 -0.85 11.71 -11.95
N ALA A 99 -0.43 11.55 -10.68
CA ALA A 99 0.15 12.64 -9.90
C ALA A 99 1.43 13.23 -10.54
N LEU A 100 2.30 12.38 -11.11
CA LEU A 100 3.48 12.85 -11.83
C LEU A 100 3.13 13.57 -13.13
N THR A 101 2.09 13.12 -13.85
CA THR A 101 1.64 13.78 -15.08
C THR A 101 1.07 15.16 -14.78
N GLU A 102 0.25 15.28 -13.73
CA GLU A 102 -0.31 16.55 -13.26
C GLU A 102 0.81 17.52 -12.86
N ARG A 103 1.74 17.09 -11.99
CA ARG A 103 2.86 17.93 -11.57
C ARG A 103 3.75 18.36 -12.74
N ILE A 104 3.99 17.47 -13.70
CA ILE A 104 4.75 17.82 -14.91
C ILE A 104 4.00 18.89 -15.73
N SER A 105 2.68 18.79 -15.88
CA SER A 105 1.87 19.78 -16.58
C SER A 105 1.97 21.14 -15.90
N GLU A 106 1.76 21.19 -14.58
CA GLU A 106 1.86 22.44 -13.79
C GLU A 106 3.22 23.12 -13.95
N LEU A 107 4.30 22.34 -13.87
CA LEU A 107 5.66 22.84 -14.04
C LEU A 107 5.88 23.39 -15.45
N GLN A 108 5.31 22.76 -16.47
CA GLN A 108 5.40 23.24 -17.85
C GLN A 108 4.60 24.53 -18.04
N ASP A 109 3.37 24.59 -17.52
CA ASP A 109 2.53 25.79 -17.60
C ASP A 109 3.19 27.00 -16.90
N ALA A 110 3.86 26.77 -15.77
CA ALA A 110 4.61 27.82 -15.05
C ALA A 110 5.87 28.28 -15.82
N ILE A 111 6.55 27.36 -16.52
CA ILE A 111 7.69 27.71 -17.38
C ILE A 111 7.22 28.52 -18.58
N ASP A 112 6.15 28.08 -19.24
CA ASP A 112 5.58 28.73 -20.41
C ASP A 112 5.01 30.12 -20.07
N ALA A 113 4.53 30.32 -18.84
CA ALA A 113 4.09 31.63 -18.36
C ALA A 113 5.19 32.71 -18.41
N LYS A 114 6.47 32.33 -18.43
CA LYS A 114 7.61 33.26 -18.55
C LYS A 114 7.68 33.97 -19.91
N GLU A 115 6.97 33.46 -20.90
CA GLU A 115 6.85 34.11 -22.21
C GLU A 115 5.95 35.35 -22.17
N ASP A 116 5.08 35.47 -21.15
CA ASP A 116 4.18 36.59 -20.94
C ASP A 116 4.68 37.50 -19.81
N PRO A 117 5.10 38.75 -20.11
CA PRO A 117 5.58 39.70 -19.11
C PRO A 117 4.50 40.15 -18.12
N ASP A 118 3.21 39.99 -18.43
CA ASP A 118 2.11 40.39 -17.56
C ASP A 118 1.73 39.32 -16.52
N ARG A 119 2.45 38.17 -16.48
CA ARG A 119 2.15 37.00 -15.62
C ARG A 119 3.27 36.61 -14.67
N GLU A 120 4.09 37.56 -14.23
CA GLU A 120 5.27 37.32 -13.37
C GLU A 120 4.95 36.54 -12.09
N GLU A 121 3.73 36.67 -11.55
CA GLU A 121 3.29 36.00 -10.32
C GLU A 121 3.20 34.48 -10.40
N VAL A 122 3.16 33.90 -11.61
CA VAL A 122 3.10 32.44 -11.85
C VAL A 122 4.30 31.91 -12.62
N TRP A 123 5.35 32.73 -12.78
CA TRP A 123 6.57 32.28 -13.43
C TRP A 123 7.23 31.16 -12.62
N ALA A 124 7.68 30.12 -13.33
CA ALA A 124 8.44 29.05 -12.71
C ALA A 124 9.68 29.60 -12.00
N THR A 125 9.84 29.18 -10.75
CA THR A 125 11.05 29.40 -9.97
C THR A 125 12.20 28.53 -10.50
N PRO A 126 13.48 28.87 -10.20
CA PRO A 126 14.60 28.01 -10.58
C PRO A 126 14.52 26.59 -10.00
N GLY A 127 13.89 26.43 -8.83
CA GLY A 127 13.66 25.12 -8.22
C GLY A 127 12.67 24.27 -9.02
N GLU A 128 11.60 24.88 -9.51
CA GLU A 128 10.58 24.23 -10.35
C GLU A 128 11.14 23.83 -11.72
N GLU A 129 11.95 24.69 -12.34
CA GLU A 129 12.67 24.35 -13.57
C GLU A 129 13.59 23.14 -13.39
N ALA A 130 14.31 23.08 -12.26
CA ALA A 130 15.17 21.95 -11.92
C ALA A 130 14.39 20.67 -11.55
N GLU A 131 13.16 20.80 -11.07
CA GLU A 131 12.28 19.69 -10.71
C GLU A 131 11.80 18.91 -11.95
N LEU A 132 11.47 19.61 -13.03
CA LEU A 132 10.87 19.05 -14.24
C LEU A 132 11.58 17.81 -14.81
N PRO A 133 12.90 17.82 -15.08
CA PRO A 133 13.60 16.64 -15.61
C PRO A 133 13.56 15.45 -14.64
N THR A 134 13.57 15.70 -13.33
CA THR A 134 13.45 14.67 -12.30
C THR A 134 12.09 13.99 -12.36
N ARG A 135 11.00 14.77 -12.44
CA ARG A 135 9.64 14.21 -12.54
C ARG A 135 9.41 13.45 -13.84
N LYS A 136 9.94 13.95 -14.97
CA LYS A 136 9.90 13.22 -16.25
C LYS A 136 10.61 11.87 -16.16
N SER A 137 11.77 11.81 -15.49
CA SER A 137 12.49 10.55 -15.24
C SER A 137 11.68 9.60 -14.35
N GLN A 138 11.09 10.10 -13.26
CA GLN A 138 10.24 9.31 -12.37
C GLN A 138 9.02 8.74 -13.12
N LEU A 139 8.33 9.56 -13.92
CA LEU A 139 7.16 9.12 -14.70
C LEU A 139 7.52 7.98 -15.66
N LYS A 140 8.70 8.05 -16.30
CA LYS A 140 9.19 6.98 -17.16
C LYS A 140 9.34 5.67 -16.38
N LYS A 141 10.02 5.70 -15.22
CA LYS A 141 10.21 4.51 -14.38
C LYS A 141 8.86 3.89 -13.96
N TRP A 142 7.89 4.72 -13.58
CA TRP A 142 6.55 4.27 -13.19
C TRP A 142 5.74 3.70 -14.36
N LYS A 143 5.92 4.22 -15.59
CA LYS A 143 5.35 3.63 -16.81
C LYS A 143 5.95 2.27 -17.12
N ASP A 144 7.27 2.14 -17.05
CA ASP A 144 7.99 0.89 -17.27
C ASP A 144 7.54 -0.18 -16.24
N TYR A 145 7.44 0.21 -14.97
CA TYR A 145 6.93 -0.66 -13.90
C TYR A 145 5.50 -1.15 -14.18
N GLY A 146 4.58 -0.26 -14.58
CA GLY A 146 3.20 -0.66 -14.93
C GLY A 146 3.13 -1.66 -16.09
N ILE A 147 4.04 -1.55 -17.08
CA ILE A 147 4.16 -2.52 -18.18
C ILE A 147 4.63 -3.88 -17.65
N LEU A 148 5.63 -3.88 -16.76
CA LEU A 148 6.15 -5.12 -16.16
C LEU A 148 5.09 -5.82 -15.30
N LEU A 149 4.33 -5.08 -14.50
CA LEU A 149 3.18 -5.63 -13.75
C LEU A 149 2.14 -6.28 -14.69
N GLY A 150 1.91 -5.70 -15.86
CA GLY A 150 1.02 -6.26 -16.88
C GLY A 150 1.45 -7.63 -17.41
N ARG A 151 2.72 -8.04 -17.20
CA ARG A 151 3.28 -9.31 -17.67
C ARG A 151 3.31 -10.40 -16.61
N VAL A 152 3.05 -10.08 -15.33
CA VAL A 152 3.18 -11.02 -14.21
C VAL A 152 2.30 -12.26 -14.37
N THR A 153 1.05 -12.09 -14.83
CA THR A 153 0.12 -13.22 -15.03
C THR A 153 0.49 -14.14 -16.20
N GLY A 154 1.46 -13.74 -17.03
CA GLY A 154 1.97 -14.54 -18.14
C GLY A 154 3.28 -15.29 -17.80
N GLN A 155 3.79 -15.15 -16.58
CA GLN A 155 5.00 -15.85 -16.14
C GLN A 155 4.73 -17.34 -15.94
N SER A 156 5.76 -18.16 -16.20
CA SER A 156 5.73 -19.56 -15.79
C SER A 156 5.75 -19.62 -14.26
N GLY A 157 4.87 -20.44 -13.66
CA GLY A 157 4.74 -20.54 -12.21
C GLY A 157 3.70 -19.60 -11.60
N TRP A 158 3.06 -18.72 -12.37
CA TRP A 158 1.90 -17.96 -11.86
C TRP A 158 0.75 -18.92 -11.49
N PRO A 159 0.06 -18.72 -10.35
CA PRO A 159 0.29 -17.69 -9.31
C PRO A 159 1.29 -18.05 -8.20
N GLN A 160 1.70 -19.31 -8.07
CA GLN A 160 2.55 -19.80 -6.97
C GLN A 160 3.93 -19.14 -6.87
N GLU A 161 4.60 -18.89 -8.00
CA GLU A 161 6.01 -18.45 -8.07
C GLU A 161 6.15 -17.10 -8.81
N ALA A 162 5.21 -16.19 -8.57
CA ALA A 162 5.21 -14.88 -9.22
C ALA A 162 6.51 -14.11 -8.94
N ALA A 163 7.25 -13.76 -10.00
CA ALA A 163 8.40 -12.87 -9.94
C ALA A 163 7.94 -11.41 -10.09
N TRP A 164 7.90 -10.69 -8.98
CA TRP A 164 7.46 -9.29 -8.96
C TRP A 164 8.56 -8.35 -9.46
N PRO A 165 8.24 -7.37 -10.32
CA PRO A 165 9.21 -6.35 -10.73
C PRO A 165 9.56 -5.44 -9.55
N ASP A 166 10.79 -4.91 -9.56
CA ASP A 166 11.21 -3.93 -8.55
C ASP A 166 10.39 -2.65 -8.66
N LYS A 167 9.85 -2.21 -7.53
CA LYS A 167 9.13 -0.95 -7.42
C LYS A 167 10.09 0.23 -7.64
N PRO A 168 9.75 1.22 -8.48
CA PRO A 168 10.57 2.41 -8.66
C PRO A 168 10.82 3.15 -7.35
N SER A 169 12.06 3.57 -7.12
CA SER A 169 12.39 4.51 -6.05
C SER A 169 11.90 5.92 -6.38
N GLY A 170 11.21 6.57 -5.43
CA GLY A 170 10.68 7.92 -5.57
C GLY A 170 9.37 7.99 -6.34
N GLY A 171 8.83 9.21 -6.49
CA GLY A 171 7.50 9.44 -7.05
C GLY A 171 6.85 10.66 -6.38
N MET A 172 5.53 10.68 -6.38
CA MET A 172 4.70 11.60 -5.62
C MET A 172 4.26 10.95 -4.31
N ASP A 173 4.08 11.75 -3.26
CA ASP A 173 3.41 11.30 -2.06
C ASP A 173 1.90 11.25 -2.35
N VAL A 174 1.41 10.05 -2.67
CA VAL A 174 -0.01 9.80 -3.01
C VAL A 174 -0.77 9.16 -1.86
N SER A 175 -0.13 8.98 -0.70
CA SER A 175 -0.72 8.31 0.47
C SER A 175 -1.69 9.19 1.26
N SER A 176 -1.83 10.47 0.91
CA SER A 176 -2.51 11.47 1.74
C SER A 176 -3.91 11.90 1.26
N SER A 177 -4.47 11.35 0.19
CA SER A 177 -5.76 11.84 -0.37
C SER A 177 -7.02 11.02 -0.02
N VAL A 178 -6.95 10.03 0.87
CA VAL A 178 -8.14 9.26 1.33
C VAL A 178 -8.31 9.41 2.83
N SER A 179 -8.52 10.63 3.34
CA SER A 179 -8.96 10.90 4.71
C SER A 179 -9.42 12.35 4.90
N GLU A 180 -10.33 12.87 4.08
CA GLU A 180 -11.12 14.03 4.51
C GLU A 180 -12.42 14.15 3.69
N SER A 181 -13.46 13.48 4.17
CA SER A 181 -14.85 13.78 3.86
C SER A 181 -15.67 13.24 5.03
N ALA A 182 -15.73 14.07 6.09
CA ALA A 182 -16.71 13.94 7.17
C ALA A 182 -17.92 14.82 6.84
#